data_AF-A0A382QAI9-F1
#
_entry.id   AF-A0A382QAI9-F1
#
_cell.length_a   1.000
_cell.length_b   1.000
_cell.length_c   1.000
_cell.angle_alpha   90.00
_cell.angle_beta   90.00
_cell.angle_gamma   90.00
#
_symmetry.space_group_name_H-M   'P 1'
#
loop_
_entity.id
_entity.type
_entity.pdbx_description
1 polymer ?
#
loop_
_entity_poly.entity_id
_entity_poly.type
_entity_poly.pdbx_seq_one_letter_code
_entity_poly.pdbx_strand_id
1 'polypeptide(L)'
;MRYFATNKSIFAGIILVILPFLLFWQIWWPNSDDRHVFAQGDFVAQHYPFRSFAAEEIRSGRLPIWDPYTFGGYPAISESQHATFYPLGLWLALVPAPLRFLALEIEAIFHLGLSALFTFLLVKHTVRRGRSA
;
A
#
# COMPACT_ATOMS: atom_id res chain seq x y z
N MET A 1 14.99 32.62 -8.41
CA MET A 1 14.03 32.30 -7.31
C MET A 1 13.22 31.00 -7.50
N ARG A 2 12.89 30.53 -8.73
CA ARG A 2 12.11 29.28 -8.94
C ARG A 2 12.74 28.00 -8.36
N TYR A 3 14.07 27.84 -8.42
CA TYR A 3 14.78 26.66 -7.90
C TYR A 3 14.57 26.44 -6.39
N PHE A 4 14.63 27.49 -5.58
CA PHE A 4 14.45 27.40 -4.12
C PHE A 4 13.04 26.93 -3.71
N ALA A 5 12.00 27.33 -4.45
CA ALA A 5 10.63 26.90 -4.20
C ALA A 5 10.39 25.42 -4.59
N THR A 6 11.12 24.94 -5.60
CA THR A 6 11.08 23.53 -6.03
C THR A 6 11.72 22.64 -4.97
N ASN A 7 12.89 23.01 -4.43
CA ASN A 7 13.58 22.22 -3.41
C ASN A 7 12.72 22.05 -2.15
N LYS A 8 12.09 23.13 -1.67
CA LYS A 8 11.15 23.07 -0.53
C LYS A 8 9.96 22.14 -0.77
N SER A 9 9.47 22.10 -2.01
CA SER A 9 8.33 21.24 -2.36
C SER A 9 8.72 19.76 -2.44
N ILE A 10 9.90 19.45 -2.96
CA ILE A 10 10.44 18.10 -3.01
C ILE A 10 10.65 17.61 -1.58
N PHE A 11 11.26 18.43 -0.74
CA PHE A 11 11.48 18.12 0.67
C PHE A 11 10.16 17.85 1.40
N ALA A 12 9.13 18.69 1.20
CA ALA A 12 7.80 18.45 1.74
C ALA A 12 7.21 17.12 1.25
N GLY A 13 7.31 16.81 -0.05
CA GLY A 13 6.84 15.55 -0.61
C GLY A 13 7.53 14.32 0.01
N ILE A 14 8.86 14.39 0.20
CA ILE A 14 9.64 13.34 0.85
C ILE A 14 9.17 13.14 2.30
N ILE A 15 8.99 14.23 3.06
CA ILE A 15 8.48 14.16 4.43
C ILE A 15 7.12 13.46 4.45
N LEU A 16 6.19 13.83 3.57
CA LEU A 16 4.84 13.26 3.56
C LEU A 16 4.83 11.76 3.26
N VAL A 17 5.77 11.27 2.45
CA VAL A 17 5.91 9.83 2.17
C VAL A 17 6.59 9.09 3.32
N ILE A 18 7.59 9.70 3.97
CA ILE A 18 8.37 9.07 5.05
C ILE A 18 7.64 9.10 6.39
N LEU A 19 6.84 10.15 6.65
CA LEU A 19 6.20 10.40 7.94
C LEU A 19 5.32 9.23 8.41
N PRO A 20 4.46 8.60 7.57
CA PRO A 20 3.72 7.41 7.99
C PRO A 20 4.65 6.29 8.43
N PHE A 21 5.78 6.09 7.75
CA PHE A 21 6.73 5.07 8.19
C PHE A 21 7.30 5.41 9.57
N LEU A 22 7.69 6.66 9.81
CA LEU A 22 8.16 7.07 11.14
C LEU A 22 7.09 6.93 12.23
N LEU A 23 5.83 7.21 11.91
CA LEU A 23 4.72 7.08 12.86
C LEU A 23 4.45 5.62 13.22
N PHE A 24 4.48 4.73 12.22
CA PHE A 24 4.21 3.31 12.36
C PHE A 24 5.47 2.46 12.58
N TRP A 25 6.53 3.06 13.15
CA TRP A 25 7.83 2.42 13.36
C TRP A 25 7.78 1.10 14.16
N GLN A 26 6.78 0.96 15.03
CA GLN A 26 6.55 -0.22 15.86
C GLN A 26 6.25 -1.49 15.05
N ILE A 27 5.82 -1.38 13.79
CA ILE A 27 5.39 -2.51 12.96
C ILE A 27 6.58 -3.40 12.52
N TRP A 28 7.72 -2.77 12.23
CA TRP A 28 8.96 -3.47 11.85
C TRP A 28 10.02 -3.42 12.94
N TRP A 29 9.68 -2.93 14.14
CA TRP A 29 10.63 -2.93 15.24
C TRP A 29 11.03 -4.37 15.61
N PRO A 30 12.33 -4.68 15.77
CA PRO A 30 12.78 -6.05 16.00
C PRO A 30 12.35 -6.63 17.35
N ASN A 31 12.14 -5.77 18.36
CA ASN A 31 11.82 -6.20 19.71
C ASN A 31 10.34 -6.57 19.83
N SER A 32 10.06 -7.76 20.39
CA SER A 32 8.71 -8.32 20.47
C SER A 32 7.77 -7.56 21.40
N ASP A 33 8.31 -6.94 22.44
CA ASP A 33 7.51 -6.28 23.48
C ASP A 33 6.82 -5.01 22.97
N ASP A 34 7.41 -4.37 21.96
CA ASP A 34 6.90 -3.13 21.34
C ASP A 34 6.32 -3.36 19.95
N ARG A 35 6.27 -4.61 19.47
CA ARG A 35 5.84 -4.90 18.09
C ARG A 35 4.32 -4.86 18.01
N HIS A 36 3.81 -3.78 17.45
CA HIS A 36 2.39 -3.64 17.16
C HIS A 36 2.11 -4.16 15.75
N VAL A 37 1.06 -4.96 15.62
CA VAL A 37 0.53 -5.45 14.34
C VAL A 37 -0.84 -4.81 14.16
N PHE A 38 -1.29 -4.63 12.91
CA PHE A 38 -2.67 -4.21 12.67
C PHE A 38 -3.65 -5.09 13.45
N ALA A 39 -4.65 -4.44 14.05
CA ALA A 39 -5.64 -5.11 14.89
C ALA A 39 -6.35 -6.22 14.11
N GLN A 40 -6.76 -7.26 14.83
CA GLN A 40 -7.61 -8.30 14.26
C GLN A 40 -8.87 -7.67 13.67
N GLY A 41 -9.23 -8.08 12.45
CA GLY A 41 -10.30 -7.46 11.68
C GLY A 41 -10.33 -7.97 10.24
N ASP A 42 -11.09 -7.29 9.39
CA ASP A 42 -11.22 -7.59 7.95
C ASP A 42 -9.89 -7.54 7.20
N PHE A 43 -8.96 -6.69 7.63
CA PHE A 43 -7.63 -6.62 7.03
C PHE A 43 -6.83 -7.92 7.24
N VAL A 44 -6.95 -8.54 8.42
CA VAL A 44 -6.30 -9.81 8.74
C VAL A 44 -7.11 -10.99 8.21
N ALA A 45 -8.43 -10.98 8.40
CA ALA A 45 -9.30 -12.12 8.15
C ALA A 45 -9.70 -12.27 6.67
N GLN A 46 -9.68 -11.19 5.88
CA GLN A 46 -10.18 -11.19 4.50
C GLN A 46 -9.14 -10.68 3.51
N HIS A 47 -8.55 -9.51 3.75
CA HIS A 47 -7.57 -8.95 2.81
C HIS A 47 -6.31 -9.81 2.75
N TYR A 48 -5.74 -10.18 3.89
CA TYR A 48 -4.53 -11.00 3.91
C TYR A 48 -4.64 -12.32 3.14
N PRO A 49 -5.66 -13.19 3.34
CA PRO A 49 -5.76 -14.42 2.56
C PRO A 49 -5.96 -14.16 1.07
N PHE A 50 -6.77 -13.18 0.68
CA PHE A 50 -7.00 -12.83 -0.74
C PHE A 50 -5.73 -12.31 -1.43
N ARG A 51 -5.01 -11.41 -0.76
CA ARG A 51 -3.73 -10.87 -1.26
C ARG A 51 -2.64 -11.94 -1.27
N SER A 52 -2.65 -12.87 -0.31
CA SER A 52 -1.73 -14.01 -0.28
C SER A 52 -1.97 -14.96 -1.45
N PHE A 53 -3.24 -15.29 -1.73
CA PHE A 53 -3.63 -16.08 -2.90
C PHE A 53 -3.20 -15.41 -4.21
N ALA A 54 -3.53 -14.12 -4.39
CA ALA A 54 -3.17 -13.39 -5.60
C ALA A 54 -1.64 -13.31 -5.80
N ALA A 55 -0.89 -13.06 -4.72
CA ALA A 55 0.57 -13.03 -4.76
C ALA A 55 1.17 -14.40 -5.15
N GLU A 56 0.61 -15.50 -4.66
CA GLU A 56 1.03 -16.87 -5.01
C GLU A 56 0.78 -17.21 -6.47
N GLU A 57 -0.43 -16.93 -6.98
CA GLU A 57 -0.75 -17.14 -8.39
C GLU A 57 0.19 -16.33 -9.29
N ILE A 58 0.38 -15.03 -9.01
CA ILE A 58 1.27 -14.17 -9.81
C ILE A 58 2.71 -14.66 -9.75
N ARG A 59 3.22 -15.02 -8.56
CA ARG A 59 4.59 -15.52 -8.38
C ARG A 59 4.84 -16.81 -9.16
N SER A 60 3.83 -17.66 -9.27
CA SER A 60 3.87 -18.90 -10.04
C SER A 60 3.58 -18.72 -11.53
N GLY A 61 3.49 -17.48 -12.01
CA GLY A 61 3.27 -17.15 -13.42
C GLY A 61 1.84 -17.36 -13.89
N ARG A 62 0.89 -17.49 -12.96
CA ARG A 62 -0.54 -17.64 -13.24
C ARG A 62 -1.28 -16.34 -12.98
N LEU A 63 -2.36 -16.12 -13.74
CA LEU A 63 -3.26 -15.01 -13.48
C LEU A 63 -4.30 -15.44 -12.42
N PRO A 64 -4.48 -14.71 -11.30
CA PRO A 64 -5.45 -15.05 -10.26
C PRO A 64 -6.88 -14.77 -10.72
N ILE A 65 -7.42 -15.66 -11.56
CA ILE A 65 -8.77 -15.52 -12.15
C ILE A 65 -9.86 -16.22 -11.34
N TRP A 66 -9.53 -17.31 -10.66
CA TRP A 66 -10.46 -18.16 -9.92
C TRP A 66 -9.86 -18.54 -8.57
N ASP A 67 -10.50 -18.15 -7.48
CA ASP A 67 -10.12 -18.54 -6.13
C ASP A 67 -10.89 -19.82 -5.76
N PRO A 68 -10.24 -20.98 -5.65
CA PRO A 68 -10.90 -22.25 -5.32
C PRO A 68 -11.18 -22.42 -3.82
N TYR A 69 -10.64 -21.55 -2.96
CA TYR A 69 -10.64 -21.73 -1.51
C TYR A 69 -11.86 -21.11 -0.83
N THR A 70 -12.47 -20.11 -1.46
CA THR A 70 -13.56 -19.34 -0.86
C THR A 70 -14.91 -19.85 -1.36
N PHE A 71 -15.78 -20.27 -0.43
CA PHE A 71 -17.15 -20.79 -0.69
C PHE A 71 -17.25 -21.90 -1.76
N GLY A 72 -16.21 -22.74 -1.90
CA GLY A 72 -16.18 -23.80 -2.91
C GLY A 72 -15.78 -23.33 -4.31
N GLY A 73 -15.35 -22.08 -4.43
CA GLY A 73 -14.82 -21.50 -5.65
C GLY A 73 -15.57 -20.24 -6.07
N TYR A 74 -14.84 -19.18 -6.41
CA TYR A 74 -15.44 -17.98 -7.01
C TYR A 74 -14.46 -17.20 -7.90
N PRO A 75 -14.97 -16.30 -8.77
CA PRO A 75 -14.11 -15.49 -9.63
C PRO A 75 -13.31 -14.46 -8.82
N ALA A 76 -12.00 -14.68 -8.66
CA ALA A 76 -11.11 -13.79 -7.91
C ALA A 76 -11.08 -12.36 -8.48
N ILE A 77 -11.16 -12.21 -9.80
CA ILE A 77 -11.19 -10.91 -10.49
C ILE A 77 -12.48 -10.11 -10.26
N SER A 78 -13.54 -10.75 -9.76
CA SER A 78 -14.79 -10.07 -9.40
C SER A 78 -14.71 -9.41 -8.02
N GLU A 79 -13.69 -9.74 -7.23
CA GLU A 79 -13.46 -9.19 -5.91
C GLU A 79 -12.31 -8.19 -5.93
N SER A 80 -12.63 -6.95 -5.57
CA SER A 80 -11.65 -5.87 -5.50
C SER A 80 -10.54 -6.13 -4.48
N GLN A 81 -10.83 -6.88 -3.41
CA GLN A 81 -9.89 -7.14 -2.31
C GLN A 81 -8.75 -8.10 -2.69
N HIS A 82 -8.92 -8.92 -3.73
CA HIS A 82 -7.80 -9.65 -4.35
C HIS A 82 -6.79 -8.69 -4.95
N ALA A 83 -7.28 -7.56 -5.45
CA ALA A 83 -6.46 -6.53 -6.09
C ALA A 83 -5.57 -7.13 -7.20
N THR A 84 -6.12 -8.10 -7.94
CA THR A 84 -5.44 -8.88 -9.00
C THR A 84 -4.78 -7.98 -10.05
N PHE A 85 -5.45 -6.90 -10.43
CA PHE A 85 -4.96 -5.95 -11.43
C PHE A 85 -4.43 -4.65 -10.81
N TYR A 86 -4.22 -4.62 -9.50
CA TYR A 86 -3.75 -3.42 -8.83
C TYR A 86 -2.23 -3.26 -8.99
N PRO A 87 -1.73 -2.25 -9.72
CA PRO A 87 -0.31 -2.16 -10.05
C PRO A 87 0.58 -2.01 -8.82
N LEU A 88 0.14 -1.22 -7.84
CA LEU A 88 0.86 -1.05 -6.58
C LEU A 88 0.79 -2.29 -5.68
N GLY A 89 0.00 -3.30 -6.06
CA GLY A 89 -0.09 -4.57 -5.36
C GLY A 89 0.79 -5.68 -5.93
N LEU A 90 1.33 -5.50 -7.13
CA LEU A 90 2.09 -6.55 -7.83
C LEU A 90 3.41 -6.90 -7.15
N TRP A 91 4.00 -5.98 -6.39
CA TRP A 91 5.24 -6.22 -5.66
C TRP A 91 5.10 -7.32 -4.59
N LEU A 92 3.89 -7.61 -4.11
CA LEU A 92 3.65 -8.70 -3.16
C LEU A 92 4.05 -10.07 -3.74
N ALA A 93 3.99 -10.24 -5.06
CA ALA A 93 4.46 -11.46 -5.72
C ALA A 93 5.98 -11.66 -5.60
N LEU A 94 6.74 -10.57 -5.38
CA LEU A 94 8.19 -10.61 -5.17
C LEU A 94 8.57 -11.05 -3.76
N VAL A 95 7.63 -11.00 -2.80
CA VAL A 95 7.84 -11.46 -1.43
C VAL A 95 7.81 -13.00 -1.42
N PRO A 96 8.75 -13.69 -0.73
CA PRO A 96 8.75 -15.15 -0.64
C PRO A 96 7.46 -15.71 -0.04
N ALA A 97 7.09 -16.93 -0.44
CA ALA A 97 5.99 -17.67 0.16
C ALA A 97 6.41 -18.33 1.49
N PRO A 98 5.54 -18.37 2.52
CA PRO A 98 4.23 -17.72 2.57
C PRO A 98 4.37 -16.19 2.70
N LEU A 99 3.45 -15.46 2.06
CA LEU A 99 3.44 -14.01 2.09
C LEU A 99 3.44 -13.51 3.54
N ARG A 100 4.39 -12.66 3.92
CA ARG A 100 4.41 -12.12 5.29
C ARG A 100 3.34 -11.04 5.43
N PHE A 101 2.54 -11.08 6.51
CA PHE A 101 1.55 -10.05 6.80
C PHE A 101 2.14 -8.63 6.81
N LEU A 102 3.38 -8.48 7.27
CA LEU A 102 4.16 -7.24 7.21
C LEU A 102 4.18 -6.59 5.82
N ALA A 103 4.14 -7.38 4.74
CA ALA A 103 4.12 -6.83 3.39
C ALA A 103 2.83 -6.03 3.12
N LEU A 104 1.68 -6.52 3.58
CA LEU A 104 0.42 -5.78 3.50
C LEU A 104 0.41 -4.54 4.40
N GLU A 105 1.01 -4.63 5.59
CA GLU A 105 1.13 -3.48 6.49
C GLU A 105 1.96 -2.36 5.84
N ILE A 106 3.10 -2.72 5.23
CA ILE A 106 3.95 -1.81 4.46
C ILE A 106 3.17 -1.20 3.30
N GLU A 107 2.40 -2.01 2.56
CA GLU A 107 1.53 -1.51 1.49
C GLU A 107 0.55 -0.47 2.02
N ALA A 108 -0.18 -0.76 3.09
CA ALA A 108 -1.16 0.16 3.67
C ALA A 108 -0.52 1.48 4.12
N ILE A 109 0.64 1.43 4.79
CA ILE A 109 1.38 2.62 5.26
C ILE A 109 1.89 3.44 4.07
N PHE A 110 2.36 2.77 3.01
CA PHE A 110 2.78 3.44 1.78
C PHE A 110 1.62 4.21 1.14
N HIS A 111 0.40 3.65 1.14
CA HIS A 111 -0.80 4.33 0.63
C HIS A 111 -1.15 5.58 1.43
N LEU A 112 -0.93 5.60 2.75
CA LEU A 112 -1.09 6.82 3.55
C LEU A 112 -0.13 7.92 3.08
N GLY A 113 1.12 7.56 2.79
CA GLY A 113 2.12 8.48 2.25
C GLY A 113 1.75 9.03 0.87
N LEU A 114 1.26 8.16 -0.03
CA LEU A 114 0.76 8.56 -1.34
C LEU A 114 -0.47 9.49 -1.23
N SER A 115 -1.41 9.17 -0.35
CA SER A 115 -2.59 10.00 -0.10
C SER A 115 -2.20 11.42 0.33
N ALA A 116 -1.25 11.53 1.27
CA ALA A 116 -0.72 12.82 1.72
C ALA A 116 0.01 13.57 0.60
N LEU A 117 0.87 12.89 -0.17
CA LEU A 117 1.60 13.47 -1.29
C LEU A 117 0.66 14.00 -2.37
N PHE A 118 -0.32 13.22 -2.81
CA PHE A 118 -1.25 13.63 -3.86
C PHE A 118 -2.17 14.76 -3.41
N THR A 119 -2.60 14.75 -2.14
CA THR A 119 -3.35 15.87 -1.55
C THR A 119 -2.51 17.16 -1.56
N PHE A 120 -1.25 17.09 -1.17
CA PHE A 120 -0.33 18.23 -1.23
C PHE A 120 -0.15 18.75 -2.66
N LEU A 121 0.05 17.86 -3.64
CA LEU A 121 0.20 18.22 -5.04
C LEU A 121 -1.06 18.88 -5.59
N LEU A 122 -2.24 18.37 -5.25
CA LEU A 122 -3.53 18.93 -5.62
C LEU A 122 -3.70 20.34 -5.08
N VAL A 123 -3.53 20.56 -3.77
CA VAL A 123 -3.66 21.88 -3.14
C VAL A 123 -2.67 22.88 -3.76
N LYS A 124 -1.43 22.45 -3.95
CA LYS A 124 -0.39 23.27 -4.59
C LYS A 124 -0.74 23.64 -6.03
N HIS A 125 -1.34 22.72 -6.79
CA HIS A 125 -1.79 22.99 -8.15
C HIS A 125 -2.92 24.02 -8.17
N THR A 126 -3.94 23.86 -7.32
CA THR A 126 -5.10 24.75 -7.24
C THR A 126 -4.69 26.17 -6.81
N VAL A 127 -3.84 26.31 -5.80
CA VAL A 127 -3.37 27.62 -5.32
C VAL A 127 -2.55 28.36 -6.38
N ARG A 128 -1.76 27.65 -7.20
CA ARG A 128 -1.00 28.26 -8.30
C ARG A 128 -1.91 28.78 -9.41
N ARG A 129 -2.97 28.03 -9.76
CA ARG A 129 -3.96 28.46 -10.75
C ARG A 129 -4.72 29.70 -10.30
N GLY A 130 -5.18 29.74 -9.05
CA GLY A 130 -5.90 30.90 -8.51
C GLY A 130 -5.09 32.19 -8.38
N ARG A 131 -3.76 32.13 -8.46
CA ARG A 131 -2.87 33.32 -8.50
C ARG A 131 -2.59 33.83 -9.93
N SER A 132 -2.99 33.07 -10.94
CA SER A 132 -2.74 33.38 -12.36
C SER A 132 -4.00 33.88 -13.09
N ALA A 133 -5.13 33.93 -12.39
CA ALA A 133 -6.40 34.53 -12.81
C ALA A 133 -6.57 35.85 -12.08
#